data_AF-A0A363U899-F1
#
_entry.id   AF-A0A363U899-F1
#
_cell.length_a   1.000
_cell.length_b   1.000
_cell.length_c   1.000
_cell.angle_alpha   90.00
_cell.angle_beta   90.00
_cell.angle_gamma   90.00
#
_symmetry.space_group_name_H-M   'P 1'
#
loop_
_entity.id
_entity.type
_entity.pdbx_description
1 polymer ?
#
loop_
_entity_poly.entity_id
_entity_poly.type
_entity_poly.pdbx_seq_one_letter_code
_entity_poly.pdbx_strand_id
1 'polypeptide(L)'
;MLRKTLAWMLIITSSLLLLGGIIGIGAAWFYNEPLTREATRQLNDIDNELAQAQATLETSRLELERALRIVDAAQTALEKLTEQSTSAESLLDGIQSSLDDKLLPELKRTRERIGAARDSLENLQSLLTGLRNFVPGLDLSAPDKMLTDLIQSADSLDSEIANAQEVAKQASTFVSDTSYLLGGDLTETRTSLENFLAAIEDYQQKVTGWRAQVADLIQNLPAWIDRASVILTVFLLWFGLSQFGLFLHGRMILRGENPLDVLRSQGKTTGER
;
A
#
# COMPACT_ATOMS: atom_id res chain seq x y z
N MET A 1 53.10 -27.65 -22.91
CA MET A 1 51.84 -27.39 -23.65
C MET A 1 50.76 -26.86 -22.72
N LEU A 2 50.36 -27.62 -21.69
CA LEU A 2 49.29 -27.26 -20.74
C LEU A 2 49.42 -25.88 -20.05
N ARG A 3 50.65 -25.49 -19.65
CA ARG A 3 50.88 -24.18 -19.00
C ARG A 3 50.58 -22.99 -19.93
N LYS A 4 50.86 -23.13 -21.23
CA LYS A 4 50.63 -22.06 -22.22
C LYS A 4 49.13 -21.89 -22.53
N THR A 5 48.39 -23.00 -22.61
CA THR A 5 46.94 -22.96 -22.85
C THR A 5 46.19 -22.37 -21.67
N LEU A 6 46.57 -22.74 -20.44
CA LEU A 6 46.00 -22.15 -19.22
C LEU A 6 46.27 -20.65 -19.11
N ALA A 7 47.50 -20.21 -19.39
CA ALA A 7 47.84 -18.79 -19.35
C ALA A 7 47.06 -17.98 -20.40
N TRP A 8 46.86 -18.52 -21.61
CA TRP A 8 46.04 -17.89 -22.65
C TRP A 8 44.56 -17.78 -22.27
N MET A 9 43.97 -18.85 -21.71
CA MET A 9 42.59 -18.80 -21.20
C MET A 9 42.43 -17.73 -20.14
N LEU A 10 43.37 -17.67 -19.18
CA LEU A 10 43.34 -16.70 -18.08
C LEU A 10 43.42 -15.25 -18.59
N ILE A 11 44.26 -14.99 -19.60
CA ILE A 11 44.38 -13.68 -20.26
C ILE A 11 43.07 -13.28 -20.98
N ILE A 12 42.47 -14.19 -21.75
CA ILE A 12 41.23 -13.91 -22.48
C ILE A 12 40.08 -13.65 -21.48
N THR A 13 39.91 -14.51 -20.49
CA THR A 13 38.85 -14.39 -19.49
C THR A 13 38.99 -13.10 -18.69
N SER A 14 40.20 -12.76 -18.21
CA SER A 14 40.43 -11.52 -17.48
C SER A 14 40.18 -10.27 -18.33
N SER A 15 40.55 -10.29 -19.62
CA SER A 15 40.29 -9.18 -20.55
C SER A 15 38.80 -8.97 -20.81
N LEU A 16 38.04 -10.05 -21.00
CA LEU A 16 36.58 -10.00 -21.15
C LEU A 16 35.91 -9.47 -19.89
N LEU A 17 36.33 -9.92 -18.71
CA LEU A 17 35.80 -9.44 -17.43
C LEU A 17 36.14 -7.98 -17.16
N LEU A 18 37.32 -7.50 -17.56
CA LEU A 18 37.70 -6.09 -17.48
C LEU A 18 36.82 -5.20 -18.36
N LEU A 19 36.59 -5.59 -19.62
CA LEU A 19 35.68 -4.89 -20.52
C LEU A 19 34.25 -4.88 -19.94
N GLY A 20 33.80 -6.02 -19.40
CA GLY A 20 32.52 -6.13 -18.72
C GLY A 20 32.40 -5.17 -17.53
N GLY A 21 33.47 -4.99 -16.74
CA GLY A 21 33.51 -4.03 -15.63
C GLY A 21 33.36 -2.58 -16.09
N ILE A 22 34.06 -2.18 -17.15
CA ILE A 22 33.97 -0.82 -17.71
C ILE A 22 32.56 -0.55 -18.25
N ILE A 23 32.00 -1.50 -19.01
CA ILE A 23 30.62 -1.42 -19.52
C ILE A 23 29.64 -1.35 -18.35
N GLY A 24 29.84 -2.16 -17.30
CA GLY A 24 29.01 -2.17 -16.10
C GLY A 24 28.98 -0.83 -15.38
N ILE A 25 30.13 -0.14 -15.25
CA ILE A 25 30.20 1.21 -14.67
C ILE A 25 29.41 2.19 -15.55
N GLY A 26 29.65 2.18 -16.87
CA GLY A 26 28.92 3.05 -17.79
C GLY A 26 27.41 2.82 -17.74
N ALA A 27 26.99 1.55 -17.72
CA ALA A 27 25.59 1.15 -17.59
C ALA A 27 24.98 1.61 -16.26
N ALA A 28 25.68 1.45 -15.13
CA ALA A 28 25.19 1.88 -13.82
C ALA A 28 24.80 3.37 -13.81
N TRP A 29 25.66 4.24 -14.35
CA TRP A 29 25.38 5.67 -14.43
C TRP A 29 24.35 6.03 -15.50
N PHE A 30 24.36 5.35 -16.65
CA PHE A 30 23.39 5.57 -17.71
C PHE A 30 21.96 5.21 -17.29
N TYR A 31 21.80 4.11 -16.53
CA TYR A 31 20.50 3.66 -16.05
C TYR A 31 20.07 4.30 -14.71
N ASN A 32 20.98 4.89 -13.94
CA ASN A 32 20.64 5.56 -12.67
C ASN A 32 19.54 6.61 -12.85
N GLU A 33 19.71 7.54 -13.80
CA GLU A 33 18.77 8.63 -14.01
C GLU A 33 17.37 8.15 -14.47
N PRO A 34 17.22 7.29 -15.50
CA PRO A 34 15.89 6.80 -15.89
C PRO A 34 15.25 5.93 -14.82
N LEU A 35 16.01 5.11 -14.09
CA LEU A 35 15.47 4.33 -12.97
C LEU A 35 14.96 5.22 -11.84
N THR A 36 15.73 6.26 -11.49
CA THR A 36 15.33 7.21 -10.45
C THR A 36 14.06 7.95 -10.85
N ARG A 37 13.97 8.43 -12.09
CA ARG A 37 12.76 9.13 -12.59
C ARG A 37 11.55 8.20 -12.60
N GLU A 38 11.69 6.98 -13.10
CA GLU A 38 10.59 6.03 -13.20
C GLU A 38 10.09 5.61 -11.81
N ALA A 39 11.00 5.25 -10.90
CA ALA A 39 10.63 4.89 -9.54
C ALA A 39 10.04 6.08 -8.76
N THR A 40 10.56 7.30 -8.96
CA THR A 40 9.97 8.52 -8.38
C THR A 40 8.57 8.78 -8.94
N ARG A 41 8.36 8.56 -10.25
CA ARG A 41 7.05 8.72 -10.88
C ARG A 41 6.03 7.76 -10.28
N GLN A 42 6.37 6.47 -10.19
CA GLN A 42 5.51 5.46 -9.59
C GLN A 42 5.17 5.79 -8.13
N LEU A 43 6.13 6.26 -7.33
CA LEU A 43 5.85 6.70 -5.96
C LEU A 43 4.94 7.93 -5.90
N ASN A 44 5.08 8.89 -6.82
CA ASN A 44 4.18 10.04 -6.90
C ASN A 44 2.76 9.63 -7.32
N ASP A 45 2.63 8.69 -8.26
CA ASP A 45 1.33 8.16 -8.66
C ASP A 45 0.63 7.51 -7.44
N ILE A 46 1.38 6.75 -6.63
CA ILE A 46 0.88 6.17 -5.38
C ILE A 46 0.51 7.25 -4.35
N ASP A 47 1.31 8.31 -4.15
CA ASP A 47 0.93 9.40 -3.23
C ASP A 47 -0.36 10.10 -3.70
N ASN A 48 -0.53 10.29 -5.01
CA ASN A 48 -1.76 10.88 -5.57
C ASN A 48 -2.98 9.99 -5.29
N GLU A 49 -2.85 8.66 -5.46
CA GLU A 49 -3.93 7.72 -5.17
C GLU A 49 -4.24 7.65 -3.67
N LEU A 50 -3.22 7.65 -2.81
CA LEU A 50 -3.39 7.74 -1.35
C LEU A 50 -4.07 9.06 -0.94
N ALA A 51 -3.72 10.18 -1.57
CA ALA A 51 -4.36 11.46 -1.33
C ALA A 51 -5.84 11.45 -1.75
N GLN A 52 -6.14 10.83 -2.90
CA GLN A 52 -7.52 10.65 -3.36
C GLN A 52 -8.32 9.77 -2.40
N ALA A 53 -7.74 8.65 -1.95
CA ALA A 53 -8.39 7.77 -0.97
C ALA A 53 -8.65 8.50 0.35
N GLN A 54 -7.69 9.29 0.83
CA GLN A 54 -7.86 10.11 2.03
C GLN A 54 -9.04 11.10 1.88
N ALA A 55 -9.14 11.77 0.73
CA ALA A 55 -10.25 12.70 0.45
C ALA A 55 -11.61 11.97 0.37
N THR A 56 -11.65 10.78 -0.23
CA THR A 56 -12.85 9.94 -0.27
C THR A 56 -13.27 9.52 1.13
N LEU A 57 -12.34 9.02 1.95
CA LEU A 57 -12.61 8.61 3.33
C LEU A 57 -13.15 9.77 4.17
N GLU A 58 -12.57 10.96 4.01
CA GLU A 58 -13.05 12.15 4.72
C GLU A 58 -14.46 12.55 4.31
N THR A 59 -14.77 12.46 3.03
CA THR A 59 -16.12 12.70 2.53
C THR A 59 -17.10 11.66 3.09
N SER A 60 -16.72 10.37 3.09
CA SER A 60 -17.54 9.29 3.64
C SER A 60 -17.79 9.47 5.14
N ARG A 61 -16.78 9.88 5.91
CA ARG A 61 -16.89 10.19 7.35
C ARG A 61 -17.96 11.25 7.60
N LEU A 62 -17.89 12.38 6.91
CA LEU A 62 -18.85 13.48 7.05
C LEU A 62 -20.29 13.07 6.71
N GLU A 63 -20.47 12.22 5.69
CA GLU A 63 -21.80 11.72 5.32
C GLU A 63 -22.32 10.70 6.33
N LEU A 64 -21.48 9.82 6.89
CA LEU A 64 -21.89 8.91 7.98
C LEU A 64 -22.27 9.66 9.25
N GLU A 65 -21.55 10.72 9.62
CA GLU A 65 -21.95 11.62 10.72
C GLU A 65 -23.31 12.28 10.46
N ARG A 66 -23.63 12.59 9.20
CA ARG A 66 -24.96 13.10 8.82
C ARG A 66 -26.00 12.00 8.96
N ALA A 67 -25.74 10.80 8.46
CA ALA A 67 -26.64 9.65 8.59
C ALA A 67 -26.94 9.31 10.05
N LEU A 68 -25.91 9.28 10.91
CA LEU A 68 -26.04 9.04 12.34
C LEU A 68 -26.99 10.05 12.99
N ARG A 69 -26.84 11.34 12.69
CA ARG A 69 -27.75 12.40 13.20
C ARG A 69 -29.19 12.23 12.74
N ILE A 70 -29.41 11.71 11.53
CA ILE A 70 -30.76 11.43 11.01
C ILE A 70 -31.36 10.24 11.76
N VAL A 71 -30.58 9.18 11.99
CA VAL A 71 -30.99 8.02 12.78
C VAL A 71 -31.37 8.43 14.21
N ASP A 72 -30.54 9.25 14.86
CA ASP A 72 -30.84 9.79 16.20
C ASP A 72 -32.14 10.60 16.24
N ALA A 73 -32.37 11.44 15.23
CA ALA A 73 -33.59 12.23 15.12
C ALA A 73 -34.83 11.34 14.90
N ALA A 74 -34.70 10.28 14.10
CA ALA A 74 -35.77 9.31 13.87
C ALA A 74 -36.10 8.50 15.14
N GLN A 75 -35.08 8.05 15.87
CA GLN A 75 -35.24 7.36 17.14
C GLN A 75 -35.96 8.25 18.17
N THR A 76 -35.54 9.50 18.31
CA THR A 76 -36.20 10.48 19.18
C THR A 76 -37.68 10.72 18.79
N ALA A 77 -38.00 10.69 17.50
CA ALA A 77 -39.37 10.85 17.02
C ALA A 77 -40.23 9.62 17.35
N LEU A 78 -39.69 8.40 17.19
CA LEU A 78 -40.36 7.14 17.54
C LEU A 78 -40.62 7.03 19.05
N GLU A 79 -39.68 7.47 19.89
CA GLU A 79 -39.86 7.53 21.35
C GLU A 79 -41.03 8.45 21.72
N LYS A 80 -41.06 9.67 21.16
CA LYS A 80 -42.15 10.63 21.38
C LYS A 80 -43.50 10.11 20.87
N LEU A 81 -43.53 9.38 19.76
CA LEU A 81 -44.73 8.76 19.22
C LEU A 81 -45.30 7.72 20.18
N THR A 82 -44.42 6.89 20.75
CA THR A 82 -44.78 5.88 21.74
C THR A 82 -45.39 6.52 22.99
N GLU A 83 -44.91 7.71 23.37
CA GLU A 83 -45.48 8.49 24.47
C GLU A 83 -46.82 9.20 24.14
N GLN A 84 -47.07 9.54 22.86
CA GLN A 84 -48.20 10.39 22.42
C GLN A 84 -49.31 9.63 21.66
N SER A 85 -49.40 8.31 21.77
CA SER A 85 -50.22 7.41 20.94
C SER A 85 -51.75 7.64 20.92
N THR A 86 -52.26 8.68 21.56
CA THR A 86 -53.69 9.01 21.62
C THR A 86 -54.23 9.71 20.36
N SER A 87 -53.38 10.08 19.39
CA SER A 87 -53.77 10.73 18.13
C SER A 87 -53.02 10.12 16.93
N ALA A 88 -53.31 8.85 16.63
CA ALA A 88 -52.51 8.02 15.72
C ALA A 88 -52.55 8.46 14.25
N GLU A 89 -53.65 9.05 13.75
CA GLU A 89 -53.86 9.21 12.30
C GLU A 89 -52.99 10.32 11.67
N SER A 90 -52.93 11.52 12.25
CA SER A 90 -52.07 12.59 11.70
C SER A 90 -50.57 12.34 11.95
N LEU A 91 -50.24 11.51 12.94
CA LEU A 91 -48.86 11.13 13.24
C LEU A 91 -48.36 10.08 12.23
N LEU A 92 -49.22 9.16 11.79
CA LEU A 92 -48.89 8.17 10.77
C LEU A 92 -48.57 8.82 9.41
N ASP A 93 -49.35 9.82 8.98
CA ASP A 93 -49.04 10.59 7.76
C ASP A 93 -47.68 11.31 7.86
N GLY A 94 -47.37 11.88 9.03
CA GLY A 94 -46.08 12.54 9.28
C GLY A 94 -44.89 11.56 9.27
N ILE A 95 -45.09 10.34 9.78
CA ILE A 95 -44.08 9.27 9.74
C ILE A 95 -43.86 8.80 8.31
N GLN A 96 -44.95 8.58 7.56
CA GLN A 96 -44.86 8.09 6.19
C GLN A 96 -44.11 9.10 5.31
N SER A 97 -44.43 10.40 5.40
CA SER A 97 -43.66 11.44 4.71
C SER A 97 -42.21 11.50 5.19
N SER A 98 -41.94 11.37 6.50
CA SER A 98 -40.55 11.39 6.97
C SER A 98 -39.74 10.15 6.55
N LEU A 99 -40.37 8.98 6.46
CA LEU A 99 -39.74 7.74 5.99
C LEU A 99 -39.45 7.82 4.50
N ASP A 100 -40.47 8.14 3.69
CA ASP A 100 -40.38 8.13 2.22
C ASP A 100 -39.58 9.32 1.68
N ASP A 101 -39.76 10.52 2.23
CA ASP A 101 -39.16 11.75 1.68
C ASP A 101 -37.75 12.03 2.23
N LYS A 102 -37.40 11.49 3.40
CA LYS A 102 -36.12 11.78 4.06
C LYS A 102 -35.28 10.56 4.33
N LEU A 103 -35.84 9.56 5.01
CA LEU A 103 -35.05 8.44 5.51
C LEU A 103 -34.62 7.50 4.38
N LEU A 104 -35.54 7.06 3.52
CA LEU A 104 -35.24 6.17 2.39
C LEU A 104 -34.22 6.78 1.40
N PRO A 105 -34.36 8.05 0.95
CA PRO A 105 -33.39 8.68 0.07
C PRO A 105 -32.00 8.83 0.70
N GLU A 106 -31.93 9.19 1.98
CA GLU A 106 -30.64 9.34 2.69
C GLU A 106 -29.96 8.00 2.96
N LEU A 107 -30.73 6.97 3.30
CA LEU A 107 -30.23 5.58 3.38
C LEU A 107 -29.67 5.13 2.04
N LYS A 108 -30.35 5.45 0.92
CA LYS A 108 -29.86 5.12 -0.42
C LYS A 108 -28.55 5.85 -0.74
N ARG A 109 -28.45 7.14 -0.42
CA ARG A 109 -27.21 7.91 -0.60
C ARG A 109 -26.07 7.35 0.24
N THR A 110 -26.35 7.01 1.50
CA THR A 110 -25.39 6.38 2.42
C THR A 110 -24.87 5.08 1.82
N ARG A 111 -25.78 4.24 1.31
CA ARG A 111 -25.45 3.00 0.61
C ARG A 111 -24.52 3.20 -0.59
N GLU A 112 -24.86 4.12 -1.49
CA GLU A 112 -24.03 4.45 -2.66
C GLU A 112 -22.63 4.94 -2.25
N ARG A 113 -22.51 5.67 -1.14
CA ARG A 113 -21.24 6.14 -0.60
C ARG A 113 -20.41 5.05 0.08
N ILE A 114 -21.06 4.13 0.79
CA ILE A 114 -20.41 2.95 1.36
C ILE A 114 -19.79 2.11 0.22
N GLY A 115 -20.53 1.91 -0.88
CA GLY A 115 -20.01 1.25 -2.07
C GLY A 115 -18.79 1.96 -2.66
N ALA A 116 -18.86 3.28 -2.85
CA ALA A 116 -17.72 4.06 -3.36
C ALA A 116 -16.50 4.04 -2.42
N ALA A 117 -16.73 4.03 -1.10
CA ALA A 117 -15.67 3.88 -0.11
C ALA A 117 -15.02 2.50 -0.21
N ARG A 118 -15.82 1.43 -0.30
CA ARG A 118 -15.35 0.06 -0.52
C ARG A 118 -14.49 -0.05 -1.77
N ASP A 119 -14.96 0.44 -2.91
CA ASP A 119 -14.21 0.39 -4.17
C ASP A 119 -12.86 1.14 -4.05
N SER A 120 -12.85 2.26 -3.33
CA SER A 120 -11.62 3.03 -3.07
C SER A 120 -10.65 2.27 -2.17
N LEU A 121 -11.15 1.54 -1.17
CA LEU A 121 -10.36 0.70 -0.28
C LEU A 121 -9.75 -0.49 -1.03
N GLU A 122 -10.53 -1.16 -1.87
CA GLU A 122 -10.08 -2.29 -2.69
C GLU A 122 -8.98 -1.87 -3.68
N ASN A 123 -9.16 -0.73 -4.34
CA ASN A 123 -8.11 -0.14 -5.18
C ASN A 123 -6.84 0.14 -4.39
N LEU A 124 -6.96 0.74 -3.20
CA LEU A 124 -5.81 1.02 -2.35
C LEU A 124 -5.08 -0.27 -1.94
N GLN A 125 -5.81 -1.33 -1.61
CA GLN A 125 -5.22 -2.63 -1.27
C GLN A 125 -4.37 -3.18 -2.43
N SER A 126 -4.89 -3.11 -3.66
CA SER A 126 -4.17 -3.52 -4.87
C SER A 126 -2.86 -2.74 -5.03
N LEU A 127 -2.91 -1.42 -4.83
CA LEU A 127 -1.77 -0.52 -4.94
C LEU A 127 -0.69 -0.79 -3.89
N LEU A 128 -1.08 -0.94 -2.62
CA LEU A 128 -0.15 -1.27 -1.54
C LEU A 128 0.51 -2.62 -1.75
N THR A 129 -0.24 -3.60 -2.25
CA THR A 129 0.30 -4.92 -2.61
C THR A 129 1.34 -4.81 -3.73
N GLY A 130 1.08 -3.97 -4.72
CA GLY A 130 2.04 -3.64 -5.78
C GLY A 130 3.33 -3.03 -5.22
N LEU A 131 3.21 -2.04 -4.33
CA LEU A 131 4.34 -1.34 -3.74
C LEU A 131 5.20 -2.25 -2.84
N ARG A 132 4.56 -3.14 -2.08
CA ARG A 132 5.25 -4.14 -1.24
C ARG A 132 6.15 -5.06 -2.07
N ASN A 133 5.72 -5.45 -3.27
CA ASN A 133 6.53 -6.27 -4.16
C ASN A 133 7.70 -5.50 -4.78
N PHE A 134 7.60 -4.17 -4.86
CA PHE A 134 8.63 -3.32 -5.44
C PHE A 134 9.76 -2.98 -4.46
N VAL A 135 9.45 -2.64 -3.20
CA VAL A 135 10.48 -2.25 -2.20
C VAL A 135 10.62 -3.31 -1.10
N PRO A 136 11.64 -4.16 -1.13
CA PRO A 136 11.89 -5.11 -0.05
C PRO A 136 12.26 -4.38 1.24
N GLY A 137 11.57 -4.71 2.34
CA GLY A 137 11.78 -4.11 3.66
C GLY A 137 10.88 -2.93 3.99
N LEU A 138 10.00 -2.51 3.07
CA LEU A 138 8.93 -1.58 3.42
C LEU A 138 7.83 -2.30 4.19
N ASP A 139 7.64 -1.91 5.45
CA ASP A 139 6.55 -2.40 6.28
C ASP A 139 5.29 -1.54 6.06
N LEU A 140 4.76 -1.57 4.83
CA LEU A 140 3.42 -1.11 4.53
C LEU A 140 2.40 -2.17 4.93
N SER A 141 2.51 -2.66 6.16
CA SER A 141 1.44 -3.44 6.77
C SER A 141 0.22 -2.52 6.95
N ALA A 142 -0.54 -2.32 5.87
CA ALA A 142 -1.98 -2.38 6.03
C ALA A 142 -2.22 -3.76 6.66
N PRO A 143 -2.76 -3.84 7.87
CA PRO A 143 -3.22 -5.12 8.34
C PRO A 143 -4.27 -5.50 7.30
N ASP A 144 -3.97 -6.48 6.44
CA ASP A 144 -4.93 -7.01 5.45
C ASP A 144 -6.26 -7.27 6.15
N LYS A 145 -6.16 -7.73 7.40
CA LYS A 145 -7.28 -7.88 8.32
C LYS A 145 -8.09 -6.61 8.54
N MET A 146 -7.50 -5.45 8.80
CA MET A 146 -8.27 -4.22 9.05
C MET A 146 -8.96 -3.69 7.79
N LEU A 147 -8.29 -3.77 6.64
CA LEU A 147 -8.89 -3.38 5.36
C LEU A 147 -10.03 -4.34 4.99
N THR A 148 -9.83 -5.63 5.25
CA THR A 148 -10.86 -6.67 5.15
C THR A 148 -12.01 -6.44 6.14
N ASP A 149 -11.71 -6.10 7.40
CA ASP A 149 -12.69 -5.83 8.45
C ASP A 149 -13.50 -4.57 8.09
N LEU A 150 -12.88 -3.56 7.48
CA LEU A 150 -13.53 -2.33 7.02
C LEU A 150 -14.43 -2.59 5.80
N ILE A 151 -13.96 -3.40 4.83
CA ILE A 151 -14.79 -3.86 3.70
C ILE A 151 -15.96 -4.72 4.21
N GLN A 152 -15.71 -5.62 5.16
CA GLN A 152 -16.75 -6.45 5.76
C GLN A 152 -17.75 -5.63 6.57
N SER A 153 -17.29 -4.59 7.28
CA SER A 153 -18.16 -3.65 7.99
C SER A 153 -19.00 -2.83 7.01
N ALA A 154 -18.42 -2.39 5.89
CA ALA A 154 -19.15 -1.75 4.80
C ALA A 154 -20.23 -2.68 4.22
N ASP A 155 -19.91 -3.96 4.00
CA ASP A 155 -20.86 -4.96 3.46
C ASP A 155 -22.00 -5.28 4.45
N SER A 156 -21.68 -5.36 5.75
CA SER A 156 -22.69 -5.53 6.81
C SER A 156 -23.62 -4.33 6.86
N LEU A 157 -23.06 -3.12 6.86
CA LEU A 157 -23.84 -1.88 6.88
C LEU A 157 -24.69 -1.71 5.62
N ASP A 158 -24.18 -2.07 4.44
CA ASP A 158 -24.96 -2.10 3.19
C ASP A 158 -26.17 -3.03 3.31
N SER A 159 -25.98 -4.21 3.89
CA SER A 159 -27.03 -5.22 4.10
C SER A 159 -28.07 -4.76 5.12
N GLU A 160 -27.63 -4.16 6.23
CA GLU A 160 -28.53 -3.60 7.25
C GLU A 160 -29.36 -2.43 6.71
N ILE A 161 -28.73 -1.53 5.93
CA ILE A 161 -29.43 -0.44 5.27
C ILE A 161 -30.45 -0.98 4.27
N ALA A 162 -30.10 -2.00 3.48
CA ALA A 162 -31.01 -2.63 2.53
C ALA A 162 -32.22 -3.27 3.26
N ASN A 163 -31.98 -3.96 4.38
CA ASN A 163 -33.04 -4.53 5.20
C ASN A 163 -33.93 -3.43 5.80
N ALA A 164 -33.35 -2.36 6.33
CA ALA A 164 -34.10 -1.22 6.85
C ALA A 164 -34.96 -0.54 5.77
N GLN A 165 -34.46 -0.44 4.53
CA GLN A 165 -35.24 0.05 3.39
C GLN A 165 -36.42 -0.86 3.05
N GLU A 166 -36.24 -2.18 3.12
CA GLU A 166 -37.31 -3.15 2.87
C GLU A 166 -38.38 -3.12 3.97
N VAL A 167 -37.96 -3.06 5.23
CA VAL A 167 -38.87 -2.87 6.37
C VAL A 167 -39.61 -1.55 6.26
N ALA A 168 -38.94 -0.45 5.90
CA ALA A 168 -39.57 0.85 5.69
C ALA A 168 -40.63 0.83 4.56
N LYS A 169 -40.36 0.14 3.45
CA LYS A 169 -41.35 -0.07 2.37
C LYS A 169 -42.52 -0.97 2.77
N GLN A 170 -42.26 -2.02 3.53
CA GLN A 170 -43.32 -2.87 4.07
C GLN A 170 -44.16 -2.10 5.08
N ALA A 171 -43.53 -1.33 5.97
CA ALA A 171 -44.18 -0.45 6.93
C ALA A 171 -45.08 0.58 6.22
N SER A 172 -44.63 1.22 5.14
CA SER A 172 -45.46 2.18 4.38
C SER A 172 -46.66 1.53 3.67
N THR A 173 -46.61 0.22 3.41
CA THR A 173 -47.74 -0.56 2.87
C THR A 173 -48.63 -1.21 3.94
N PHE A 174 -48.11 -1.41 5.16
CA PHE A 174 -48.76 -2.11 6.29
C PHE A 174 -49.11 -1.19 7.48
N VAL A 175 -49.14 0.14 7.32
CA VAL A 175 -49.50 1.13 8.36
C VAL A 175 -50.79 0.80 9.16
N SER A 176 -51.61 -0.15 8.70
CA SER A 176 -52.74 -0.69 9.45
C SER A 176 -52.39 -1.63 10.64
N ASP A 177 -51.19 -2.22 10.71
CA ASP A 177 -50.77 -3.16 11.79
C ASP A 177 -49.65 -2.56 12.66
N THR A 178 -50.06 -1.74 13.63
CA THR A 178 -49.21 -0.97 14.57
C THR A 178 -48.22 -1.79 15.40
N SER A 179 -48.40 -3.11 15.54
CA SER A 179 -47.48 -3.97 16.30
C SER A 179 -46.15 -4.24 15.59
N TYR A 180 -46.10 -4.14 14.26
CA TYR A 180 -44.88 -4.40 13.48
C TYR A 180 -43.95 -3.17 13.42
N LEU A 181 -44.53 -1.96 13.52
CA LEU A 181 -43.83 -0.67 13.53
C LEU A 181 -43.04 -0.42 14.83
N LEU A 182 -43.42 -1.05 15.94
CA LEU A 182 -42.80 -0.88 17.25
C LEU A 182 -41.62 -1.83 17.52
N GLY A 183 -41.36 -2.79 16.63
CA GLY A 183 -40.27 -3.77 16.79
C GLY A 183 -38.96 -3.41 16.11
N GLY A 184 -38.95 -2.41 15.22
CA GLY A 184 -37.75 -1.95 14.52
C GLY A 184 -36.93 -1.00 15.38
N ASP A 185 -36.05 -1.54 16.22
CA ASP A 185 -35.10 -0.74 16.99
C ASP A 185 -33.98 -0.21 16.06
N LEU A 186 -33.86 1.11 15.94
CA LEU A 186 -32.79 1.77 15.17
C LEU A 186 -31.41 1.70 15.87
N THR A 187 -31.36 1.18 17.10
CA THR A 187 -30.12 1.02 17.88
C THR A 187 -29.08 0.17 17.15
N GLU A 188 -29.50 -0.86 16.42
CA GLU A 188 -28.57 -1.69 15.63
C GLU A 188 -27.93 -0.88 14.49
N THR A 189 -28.73 -0.20 13.67
CA THR A 189 -28.24 0.68 12.59
C THR A 189 -27.32 1.77 13.13
N ARG A 190 -27.68 2.38 14.26
CA ARG A 190 -26.84 3.37 14.94
C ARG A 190 -25.48 2.78 15.33
N THR A 191 -25.48 1.63 15.99
CA THR A 191 -24.27 0.93 16.44
C THR A 191 -23.37 0.61 15.24
N SER A 192 -23.94 0.14 14.13
CA SER A 192 -23.21 -0.15 12.91
C SER A 192 -22.61 1.10 12.25
N LEU A 193 -23.34 2.22 12.24
CA LEU A 193 -22.82 3.50 11.76
C LEU A 193 -21.65 4.01 12.64
N GLU A 194 -21.77 3.92 13.97
CA GLU A 194 -20.71 4.31 14.91
C GLU A 194 -19.46 3.45 14.72
N ASN A 195 -19.63 2.12 14.61
CA ASN A 195 -18.53 1.19 14.36
C ASN A 195 -17.83 1.47 13.02
N PHE A 196 -18.60 1.73 11.95
CA PHE A 196 -18.03 2.02 10.64
C PHE A 196 -17.30 3.37 10.62
N LEU A 197 -17.83 4.39 11.32
CA LEU A 197 -17.16 5.68 11.48
C LEU A 197 -15.81 5.51 12.21
N ALA A 198 -15.78 4.78 13.32
CA ALA A 198 -14.55 4.49 14.04
C ALA A 198 -13.52 3.74 13.17
N ALA A 199 -13.99 2.81 12.34
CA ALA A 199 -13.14 2.07 11.41
C ALA A 199 -12.57 2.97 10.29
N ILE A 200 -13.35 3.92 9.78
CA ILE A 200 -12.87 4.94 8.82
C ILE A 200 -11.80 5.83 9.47
N GLU A 201 -11.99 6.27 10.71
CA GLU A 201 -11.02 7.14 11.41
C GLU A 201 -9.66 6.44 11.62
N ASP A 202 -9.65 5.19 12.10
CA ASP A 202 -8.40 4.42 12.24
C ASP A 202 -7.73 4.24 10.86
N TYR A 203 -8.53 4.08 9.80
CA TYR A 203 -8.01 3.90 8.46
C TYR A 203 -7.43 5.18 7.87
N GLN A 204 -8.08 6.34 8.07
CA GLN A 204 -7.54 7.64 7.70
C GLN A 204 -6.19 7.92 8.35
N GLN A 205 -6.03 7.54 9.63
CA GLN A 205 -4.76 7.68 10.33
C GLN A 205 -3.66 6.85 9.67
N LYS A 206 -3.99 5.62 9.23
CA LYS A 206 -3.04 4.75 8.52
C LYS A 206 -2.69 5.27 7.12
N VAL A 207 -3.69 5.73 6.35
CA VAL A 207 -3.44 6.38 5.05
C VAL A 207 -2.50 7.56 5.22
N THR A 208 -2.71 8.38 6.26
CA THR A 208 -1.80 9.50 6.58
C THR A 208 -0.38 9.00 6.90
N GLY A 209 -0.25 7.92 7.66
CA GLY A 209 1.02 7.27 7.94
C GLY A 209 1.73 6.75 6.68
N TRP A 210 1.00 6.09 5.77
CA TRP A 210 1.55 5.61 4.50
C TRP A 210 1.99 6.75 3.61
N ARG A 211 1.22 7.83 3.53
CA ARG A 211 1.62 9.03 2.77
C ARG A 211 2.91 9.63 3.30
N ALA A 212 3.07 9.69 4.62
CA ALA A 212 4.34 10.15 5.21
C ALA A 212 5.51 9.23 4.84
N GLN A 213 5.32 7.91 4.84
CA GLN A 213 6.36 6.96 4.41
C GLN A 213 6.67 7.07 2.91
N VAL A 214 5.67 7.21 2.05
CA VAL A 214 5.84 7.41 0.61
C VAL A 214 6.56 8.73 0.33
N ALA A 215 6.20 9.80 1.03
CA ALA A 215 6.88 11.09 0.90
C ALA A 215 8.36 11.01 1.32
N ASP A 216 8.68 10.32 2.42
CA ASP A 216 10.06 10.08 2.85
C ASP A 216 10.84 9.26 1.81
N LEU A 217 10.20 8.25 1.21
CA LEU A 217 10.80 7.49 0.11
C LEU A 217 11.06 8.35 -1.11
N ILE A 218 10.08 9.15 -1.56
CA ILE A 218 10.26 10.06 -2.71
C ILE A 218 11.46 10.97 -2.47
N GLN A 219 11.62 11.48 -1.25
CA GLN A 219 12.72 12.37 -0.89
C GLN A 219 14.07 11.64 -0.83
N ASN A 220 14.10 10.41 -0.33
CA ASN A 220 15.35 9.67 -0.06
C ASN A 220 15.78 8.75 -1.21
N LEU A 221 14.86 8.36 -2.11
CA LEU A 221 15.11 7.41 -3.19
C LEU A 221 16.25 7.85 -4.13
N PRO A 222 16.33 9.10 -4.60
CA PRO A 222 17.44 9.52 -5.46
C PRO A 222 18.80 9.32 -4.78
N ALA A 223 18.91 9.68 -3.50
CA ALA A 223 20.13 9.50 -2.73
C ALA A 223 20.49 8.02 -2.52
N TRP A 224 19.49 7.15 -2.38
CA TRP A 224 19.72 5.70 -2.26
C TRP A 224 20.23 5.10 -3.56
N ILE A 225 19.63 5.45 -4.70
CA ILE A 225 20.06 4.97 -6.02
C ILE A 225 21.46 5.52 -6.36
N ASP A 226 21.74 6.77 -6.03
CA ASP A 226 23.08 7.35 -6.19
C ASP A 226 24.12 6.60 -5.35
N ARG A 227 23.83 6.33 -4.07
CA ARG A 227 24.72 5.54 -3.20
C ARG A 227 24.92 4.13 -3.74
N ALA A 228 23.88 3.47 -4.22
CA ALA A 228 23.97 2.15 -4.83
C ALA A 228 24.86 2.18 -6.09
N SER A 229 24.71 3.20 -6.94
CA SER A 229 25.54 3.42 -8.14
C SER A 229 27.01 3.63 -7.79
N VAL A 230 27.29 4.41 -6.74
CA VAL A 230 28.66 4.63 -6.24
C VAL A 230 29.26 3.34 -5.68
N ILE A 231 28.53 2.61 -4.83
CA ILE A 231 28.99 1.33 -4.27
C ILE A 231 29.28 0.32 -5.38
N LEU A 232 28.39 0.20 -6.36
CA LEU A 232 28.56 -0.67 -7.52
C LEU A 232 29.79 -0.26 -8.34
N THR A 233 30.01 1.04 -8.55
CA THR A 233 31.20 1.54 -9.24
C THR A 233 32.48 1.16 -8.51
N VAL A 234 32.53 1.36 -7.19
CA VAL A 234 33.69 0.97 -6.36
C VAL A 234 33.93 -0.53 -6.42
N PHE A 235 32.86 -1.33 -6.34
CA PHE A 235 32.94 -2.78 -6.45
C PHE A 235 33.47 -3.23 -7.82
N LEU A 236 32.98 -2.66 -8.93
CA LEU A 236 33.44 -2.98 -10.28
C LEU A 236 34.89 -2.55 -10.52
N LEU A 237 35.32 -1.41 -9.95
CA LEU A 237 36.71 -0.98 -9.98
C LEU A 237 37.61 -1.95 -9.21
N TRP A 238 37.22 -2.33 -7.99
CA TRP A 238 37.92 -3.34 -7.20
C TRP A 238 38.03 -4.68 -7.95
N PHE A 239 36.91 -5.13 -8.53
CA PHE A 239 36.86 -6.33 -9.34
C PHE A 239 37.81 -6.23 -10.55
N GLY A 240 37.80 -5.11 -11.26
CA GLY A 240 38.70 -4.84 -12.38
C GLY A 240 40.17 -4.90 -11.98
N LEU A 241 40.55 -4.29 -10.84
CA LEU A 241 41.92 -4.39 -10.31
C LEU A 241 42.32 -5.84 -10.01
N SER A 242 41.42 -6.64 -9.46
CA SER A 242 41.65 -8.07 -9.24
C SER A 242 41.87 -8.83 -10.56
N GLN A 243 41.10 -8.52 -11.61
CA GLN A 243 41.29 -9.12 -12.94
C GLN A 243 42.60 -8.69 -13.60
N PHE A 244 43.01 -7.45 -13.40
CA PHE A 244 44.30 -6.95 -13.90
C PHE A 244 45.49 -7.68 -13.25
N GLY A 245 45.42 -7.96 -11.94
CA GLY A 245 46.41 -8.79 -11.24
C GLY A 245 46.52 -10.20 -11.82
N LEU A 246 45.37 -10.82 -12.14
CA LEU A 246 45.30 -12.12 -12.81
C LEU A 246 45.91 -12.08 -14.21
N PHE A 247 45.59 -11.04 -14.99
CA PHE A 247 46.16 -10.82 -16.32
C PHE A 247 47.69 -10.72 -16.29
N LEU A 248 48.25 -9.97 -15.33
CA LEU A 248 49.70 -9.85 -15.15
C LEU A 248 50.35 -11.20 -14.79
N HIS A 249 49.73 -11.99 -13.90
CA HIS A 249 50.19 -13.35 -13.58
C HIS A 249 50.17 -14.26 -14.81
N GLY A 250 49.11 -14.20 -15.62
CA GLY A 250 49.03 -14.93 -16.89
C GLY A 250 50.20 -14.58 -17.83
N ARG A 251 50.51 -13.28 -17.96
CA ARG A 251 51.67 -12.82 -18.75
C ARG A 251 53.01 -13.28 -18.18
N MET A 252 53.19 -13.25 -16.86
CA MET A 252 54.43 -13.68 -16.21
C MET A 252 54.70 -15.17 -16.48
N ILE A 253 53.67 -16.01 -16.39
CA ILE A 253 53.75 -17.45 -16.72
C ILE A 253 54.15 -17.68 -18.19
N LEU A 254 53.65 -16.86 -19.12
CA LEU A 254 54.02 -16.96 -20.54
C LEU A 254 55.49 -16.58 -20.81
N ARG A 255 56.07 -15.67 -20.01
CA ARG A 255 57.50 -15.30 -20.09
C ARG A 255 58.44 -16.36 -19.51
N GLY A 256 57.91 -17.37 -18.82
CA GLY A 256 58.71 -18.43 -18.22
C GLY A 256 59.36 -18.03 -16.89
N GLU A 257 59.01 -16.86 -16.33
CA GLU A 257 59.40 -16.45 -14.99
C GLU A 257 58.60 -17.29 -13.99
N ASN A 258 59.25 -18.20 -13.26
CA ASN A 258 58.58 -18.93 -12.18
C ASN A 258 58.50 -18.00 -10.96
N PRO A 259 57.30 -17.55 -10.54
CA PRO A 259 57.16 -16.67 -9.38
C PRO A 259 57.64 -17.31 -8.06
N LEU A 260 57.75 -18.64 -8.04
CA LEU A 260 58.28 -19.42 -6.91
C LEU A 260 59.80 -19.36 -6.78
N ASP A 261 60.55 -18.95 -7.80
CA ASP A 261 62.01 -18.90 -7.73
C ASP A 261 62.50 -17.80 -6.77
N VAL A 262 61.70 -16.74 -6.56
CA VAL A 262 61.97 -15.69 -5.56
C VAL A 262 61.76 -16.21 -4.12
N LEU A 263 60.76 -17.07 -3.89
CA LEU A 263 60.56 -17.70 -2.58
C LEU A 263 61.62 -18.77 -2.30
N ARG A 264 62.12 -19.44 -3.34
CA ARG A 264 63.18 -20.46 -3.23
C ARG A 264 64.56 -19.86 -2.94
N SER A 265 64.81 -18.61 -3.34
CA SER A 265 66.07 -17.92 -3.04
C SER A 265 66.14 -17.41 -1.60
N GLN A 266 65.02 -16.99 -1.00
CA GLN A 266 64.98 -16.55 0.40
C GLN A 266 65.10 -17.69 1.42
N GLY A 267 64.67 -18.91 1.08
CA GLY A 267 64.84 -20.08 1.96
C GLY A 267 66.29 -20.55 2.13
N LYS A 268 67.21 -20.13 1.25
CA LYS A 268 68.63 -20.51 1.31
C LYS A 268 69.47 -19.61 2.22
N THR A 269 69.03 -18.38 2.50
CA THR A 269 69.81 -17.41 3.29
C THR A 269 69.56 -17.48 4.80
N THR A 270 68.56 -18.24 5.26
CA THR A 270 68.21 -18.35 6.69
C THR A 270 68.72 -19.63 7.35
N GLY A 271 69.41 -20.50 6.61
CA GLY A 271 69.99 -21.76 7.12
C GLY A 271 71.42 -21.64 7.69
N GLU A 272 72.00 -20.43 7.68
CA GLU A 272 73.34 -20.16 8.23
C GLU A 272 73.25 -19.14 9.38
N ARG A 273 72.63 -19.52 10.49
CA ARG A 273 72.86 -18.91 11.81
C ARG A 273 72.70 -19.95 12.91
#